data_AF-W2N7I7-F1
#
_entry.id   AF-W2N7I7-F1
#
_cell.length_a   1.000
_cell.length_b   1.000
_cell.length_c   1.000
_cell.angle_alpha   90.00
_cell.angle_beta   90.00
_cell.angle_gamma   90.00
#
_symmetry.space_group_name_H-M   'P 1'
#
loop_
_entity.id
_entity.type
_entity.pdbx_description
1 polymer ?
#
loop_
_entity_poly.entity_id
_entity_poly.type
_entity_poly.pdbx_seq_one_letter_code
_entity_poly.pdbx_strand_id
1 'polypeptide(L)'
;LIDATRDGRGKSKVSDQQLWRKYRKLIKDGFSDEGIAGARVRKGEKLDKIYDNWIRLGKSSRQAANNLLKQNKTPKELFAVLNNRDMDLEEIYKIWRAVELDEPQLYRIWAKLAGNN
;
A
#
# COMPACT_ATOMS: atom_id res chain seq x y z
N LEU A 1 -13.70 18.95 -34.98
CA LEU A 1 -12.35 18.39 -35.09
C LEU A 1 -11.80 18.21 -33.67
N ILE A 2 -11.78 16.94 -33.22
CA ILE A 2 -10.93 16.28 -32.20
C ILE A 2 -10.90 16.95 -30.80
N ASP A 3 -11.67 16.49 -29.81
CA ASP A 3 -11.52 15.26 -28.98
C ASP A 3 -10.35 15.33 -27.97
N ALA A 4 -10.66 15.64 -26.69
CA ALA A 4 -9.79 15.36 -25.55
C ALA A 4 -10.49 15.48 -24.17
N THR A 5 -11.72 14.98 -24.00
CA THR A 5 -12.18 14.50 -22.68
C THR A 5 -12.05 12.99 -22.64
N ARG A 6 -10.83 12.50 -22.87
CA ARG A 6 -10.50 11.10 -22.71
C ARG A 6 -10.16 10.84 -21.25
N ASP A 7 -11.22 10.69 -20.47
CA ASP A 7 -11.23 10.31 -19.07
C ASP A 7 -10.15 9.26 -18.75
N GLY A 8 -9.23 9.60 -17.85
CA GLY A 8 -8.21 8.68 -17.33
C GLY A 8 -8.77 7.39 -16.70
N ARG A 9 -10.10 7.34 -16.49
CA ARG A 9 -10.90 6.18 -16.06
C ARG A 9 -10.74 4.96 -16.98
N GLY A 10 -10.48 5.13 -18.27
CA GLY A 10 -10.25 4.02 -19.19
C GLY A 10 -8.88 3.36 -19.02
N LYS A 11 -7.84 4.16 -18.79
CA LYS A 11 -6.45 3.69 -18.61
C LYS A 11 -6.27 2.99 -17.26
N SER A 12 -6.90 3.50 -16.20
CA SER A 12 -6.88 2.85 -14.88
C SER A 12 -7.55 1.48 -14.90
N LYS A 13 -8.73 1.34 -15.53
CA LYS A 13 -9.43 0.06 -15.68
C LYS A 13 -8.61 -1.01 -16.42
N VAL A 14 -7.94 -0.66 -17.52
CA VAL A 14 -7.06 -1.59 -18.24
C VAL A 14 -5.84 -1.97 -17.39
N SER A 15 -5.26 -1.02 -16.67
CA SER A 15 -4.16 -1.25 -15.73
C SER A 15 -4.59 -2.20 -14.60
N ASP A 16 -5.80 -2.03 -14.06
CA ASP A 16 -6.37 -2.87 -13.01
C ASP A 16 -6.61 -4.30 -13.51
N GLN A 17 -7.15 -4.46 -14.72
CA GLN A 17 -7.33 -5.79 -15.32
C GLN A 17 -5.99 -6.52 -15.51
N GLN A 18 -4.95 -5.82 -15.96
CA GLN A 18 -3.62 -6.40 -16.09
C GLN A 18 -3.02 -6.77 -14.73
N LEU A 19 -3.20 -5.92 -13.71
CA LEU A 19 -2.78 -6.20 -12.34
C LEU A 19 -3.48 -7.46 -11.82
N TRP A 20 -4.80 -7.57 -11.99
CA TRP A 20 -5.60 -8.73 -11.61
C TRP A 20 -5.18 -10.01 -12.33
N ARG A 21 -4.93 -9.95 -13.64
CA ARG A 21 -4.45 -11.10 -14.42
C ARG A 21 -3.11 -11.62 -13.91
N LYS A 22 -2.15 -10.71 -13.66
CA LYS A 22 -0.83 -11.06 -13.10
C LYS A 22 -0.96 -11.66 -11.71
N TYR A 23 -1.78 -11.05 -10.86
CA TYR A 23 -2.04 -11.54 -9.51
C TYR A 23 -2.65 -12.94 -9.52
N ARG A 24 -3.73 -13.17 -10.28
CA ARG A 24 -4.38 -14.49 -10.40
C ARG A 24 -3.44 -15.58 -10.90
N LYS A 25 -2.55 -15.24 -11.83
CA LYS A 25 -1.51 -16.18 -12.29
C LYS A 25 -0.59 -16.57 -11.13
N LEU A 26 -0.07 -15.62 -10.37
CA LEU A 26 0.79 -15.89 -9.22
C LEU A 26 0.09 -16.74 -8.15
N ILE A 27 -1.19 -16.48 -7.86
CA ILE A 27 -1.97 -17.31 -6.95
C ILE A 27 -2.13 -18.75 -7.51
N LYS A 28 -2.41 -18.90 -8.81
CA LYS A 28 -2.50 -20.21 -9.47
C LYS A 28 -1.17 -20.97 -9.43
N ASP A 29 -0.06 -20.25 -9.52
CA ASP A 29 1.29 -20.78 -9.44
C ASP A 29 1.75 -21.04 -7.97
N GLY A 30 0.86 -20.85 -6.99
CA GLY A 30 1.09 -21.22 -5.58
C GLY A 30 1.72 -20.13 -4.71
N PHE A 31 1.86 -18.90 -5.20
CA PHE A 31 2.40 -17.80 -4.40
C PHE A 31 1.38 -17.26 -3.40
N SER A 32 1.81 -17.01 -2.16
CA SER A 32 1.02 -16.29 -1.15
C SER A 32 1.08 -14.77 -1.37
N ASP A 33 0.13 -14.02 -0.80
CA ASP A 33 0.17 -12.55 -0.82
C ASP A 33 1.48 -12.00 -0.23
N GLU A 34 1.96 -12.62 0.84
CA GLU A 34 3.24 -12.33 1.47
C GLU A 34 4.43 -12.58 0.52
N GLY A 35 4.45 -13.74 -0.16
CA GLY A 35 5.49 -14.06 -1.14
C GLY A 35 5.50 -13.09 -2.32
N ILE A 36 4.33 -12.64 -2.76
CA ILE A 36 4.18 -11.63 -3.80
C ILE A 36 4.70 -10.27 -3.32
N ALA A 37 4.36 -9.86 -2.10
CA ALA A 37 4.86 -8.62 -1.49
C ALA A 37 6.39 -8.65 -1.40
N GLY A 38 6.97 -9.75 -0.90
CA GLY A 38 8.42 -9.93 -0.81
C GLY A 38 9.12 -9.91 -2.16
N ALA A 39 8.52 -10.52 -3.19
CA ALA A 39 9.06 -10.46 -4.55
C ALA A 39 9.09 -9.04 -5.11
N ARG A 40 8.05 -8.22 -4.83
CA ARG A 40 8.02 -6.81 -5.25
C ARG A 40 9.04 -5.96 -4.51
N VAL A 41 9.17 -6.15 -3.20
CA VAL A 41 10.21 -5.48 -2.39
C VAL A 41 11.61 -5.83 -2.90
N ARG A 42 11.91 -7.11 -3.14
CA ARG A 42 13.20 -7.55 -3.68
C ARG A 42 13.51 -7.01 -5.09
N LYS A 43 12.48 -6.72 -5.87
CA LYS A 43 12.60 -6.07 -7.19
C LYS A 43 12.79 -4.55 -7.10
N GLY A 44 12.80 -3.97 -5.90
CA GLY A 44 12.95 -2.53 -5.71
C GLY A 44 11.68 -1.72 -6.03
N GLU A 45 10.50 -2.34 -6.03
CA GLU A 45 9.26 -1.57 -6.16
C GLU A 45 9.07 -0.65 -4.94
N LYS A 46 8.66 0.60 -5.20
CA LYS A 46 8.35 1.57 -4.14
C LYS A 46 7.23 1.03 -3.24
N LEU A 47 7.36 1.22 -1.92
CA LEU A 47 6.40 0.72 -0.94
C LEU A 47 4.99 1.26 -1.18
N ASP A 48 4.87 2.53 -1.56
CA ASP A 48 3.60 3.12 -1.97
C ASP A 48 2.94 2.32 -3.10
N LYS A 49 3.69 2.04 -4.15
CA LYS A 49 3.17 1.27 -5.29
C LYS A 49 2.74 -0.14 -4.87
N ILE A 50 3.47 -0.77 -3.96
CA ILE A 50 3.11 -2.10 -3.43
C ILE A 50 1.79 -2.02 -2.65
N TYR A 51 1.65 -1.03 -1.77
CA TYR A 51 0.43 -0.79 -1.00
C TYR A 51 -0.77 -0.53 -1.92
N ASP A 52 -0.66 0.41 -2.87
CA ASP A 52 -1.76 0.73 -3.80
C ASP A 52 -2.19 -0.46 -4.64
N ASN A 53 -1.23 -1.28 -5.06
CA ASN A 53 -1.55 -2.49 -5.81
C ASN A 53 -2.39 -3.46 -4.97
N TRP A 54 -2.18 -3.53 -3.65
CA TRP A 54 -3.03 -4.35 -2.78
C TRP A 54 -4.45 -3.80 -2.68
N ILE A 55 -4.60 -2.48 -2.52
CA ILE A 55 -5.91 -1.82 -2.49
C ILE A 55 -6.65 -2.04 -3.82
N ARG A 56 -5.98 -1.87 -4.96
CA ARG A 56 -6.55 -2.11 -6.31
C ARG A 56 -6.89 -3.57 -6.57
N LEU A 57 -6.26 -4.50 -5.86
CA LEU A 57 -6.60 -5.92 -5.83
C LEU A 57 -7.70 -6.26 -4.82
N GLY A 58 -8.34 -5.25 -4.23
CA GLY A 58 -9.46 -5.43 -3.29
C GLY A 58 -9.04 -5.91 -1.90
N LYS A 59 -7.76 -5.80 -1.54
CA LYS A 59 -7.30 -6.10 -0.17
C LYS A 59 -7.61 -4.92 0.75
N SER A 60 -7.86 -5.21 2.02
CA SER A 60 -8.06 -4.17 3.02
C SER A 60 -6.76 -3.43 3.35
N SER A 61 -6.87 -2.20 3.86
CA SER A 61 -5.73 -1.42 4.35
C SER A 61 -4.91 -2.18 5.40
N ARG A 62 -5.58 -2.95 6.28
CA ARG A 62 -4.95 -3.86 7.25
C ARG A 62 -4.09 -4.92 6.54
N GLN A 63 -4.63 -5.58 5.52
CA GLN A 63 -3.90 -6.60 4.76
C GLN A 63 -2.71 -5.98 4.00
N ALA A 64 -2.91 -4.82 3.36
CA ALA A 64 -1.85 -4.12 2.66
C ALA A 64 -0.70 -3.70 3.59
N ALA A 65 -1.04 -3.16 4.77
CA ALA A 65 -0.06 -2.81 5.80
C ALA A 65 0.68 -4.03 6.35
N ASN A 66 -0.04 -5.11 6.71
CA ASN A 66 0.57 -6.36 7.18
C ASN A 66 1.53 -6.96 6.14
N ASN A 67 1.15 -6.92 4.86
CA ASN A 67 2.02 -7.40 3.78
C ASN A 67 3.34 -6.62 3.69
N LEU A 68 3.37 -5.34 4.04
CA LEU A 68 4.61 -4.56 4.12
C LEU A 68 5.42 -4.92 5.37
N LEU A 69 4.79 -4.96 6.54
CA LEU A 69 5.46 -5.25 7.81
C LEU A 69 6.15 -6.62 7.81
N LYS A 70 5.52 -7.63 7.21
CA LYS A 70 6.11 -8.97 7.03
C LYS A 70 7.36 -8.99 6.14
N GLN A 71 7.66 -7.91 5.41
CA GLN A 71 8.88 -7.77 4.61
C GLN A 71 9.96 -6.94 5.33
N ASN A 72 9.97 -7.03 6.67
CA ASN A 72 10.89 -6.29 7.56
C ASN A 72 10.80 -4.78 7.38
N LYS A 73 9.61 -4.26 7.04
CA LYS A 73 9.37 -2.81 6.98
C LYS A 73 9.06 -2.26 8.34
N THR A 74 9.70 -1.14 8.65
CA THR A 74 9.60 -0.49 9.95
C THR A 74 8.25 0.24 10.10
N PRO A 75 7.78 0.44 11.34
CA PRO A 75 6.62 1.28 11.60
C PRO A 75 6.75 2.69 11.00
N LYS A 76 7.97 3.27 10.97
CA LYS A 76 8.26 4.55 10.32
C LYS A 76 8.04 4.51 8.80
N GLU A 77 8.49 3.44 8.13
CA GLU A 77 8.25 3.24 6.69
C GLU A 77 6.75 3.06 6.41
N LEU A 78 6.03 2.30 7.25
CA LEU A 78 4.58 2.18 7.11
C LEU A 78 3.88 3.54 7.30
N PHE A 79 4.26 4.31 8.32
CA PHE A 79 3.71 5.66 8.52
C PHE A 79 3.93 6.53 7.29
N ALA A 80 5.13 6.56 6.71
CA ALA A 80 5.42 7.35 5.51
C ALA A 80 4.52 6.94 4.33
N VAL A 81 4.32 5.63 4.12
CA VAL A 81 3.38 5.12 3.10
C VAL A 81 1.97 5.65 3.37
N LEU A 82 1.45 5.52 4.59
CA LEU A 82 0.08 5.97 4.87
C LEU A 82 -0.07 7.50 4.76
N ASN A 83 0.90 8.26 5.27
CA ASN A 83 0.91 9.73 5.23
C ASN A 83 1.02 10.30 3.80
N ASN A 84 1.69 9.60 2.88
CA ASN A 84 1.80 10.03 1.47
C ASN A 84 0.46 9.95 0.70
N ARG A 85 -0.60 9.42 1.31
CA ARG A 85 -1.94 9.29 0.71
C ARG A 85 -2.92 10.33 1.21
N ASP A 86 -2.43 11.39 1.86
CA ASP A 86 -3.24 12.43 2.49
C ASP A 86 -4.26 11.87 3.49
N MET A 87 -3.98 10.67 4.05
CA MET A 87 -4.77 10.09 5.13
C MET A 87 -4.59 10.93 6.39
N ASP A 88 -5.70 11.23 7.06
CA ASP A 88 -5.62 11.91 8.35
C ASP A 88 -5.05 10.99 9.45
N LEU A 89 -4.68 11.57 10.59
CA LEU A 89 -4.08 10.80 11.68
C LEU A 89 -5.06 9.76 12.25
N GLU A 90 -6.37 9.99 12.18
CA GLU A 90 -7.39 9.05 12.66
C GLU A 90 -7.47 7.81 11.74
N GLU A 91 -7.41 8.00 10.43
CA GLU A 91 -7.32 6.94 9.44
C GLU A 91 -6.04 6.13 9.60
N ILE A 92 -4.90 6.80 9.75
CA ILE A 92 -3.60 6.14 10.01
C ILE A 92 -3.69 5.33 11.30
N TYR A 93 -4.26 5.90 12.36
CA TYR A 93 -4.45 5.22 13.65
C TYR A 93 -5.30 3.96 13.54
N LYS A 94 -6.41 4.00 12.81
CA LYS A 94 -7.27 2.82 12.55
C LYS A 94 -6.48 1.69 11.90
N ILE A 95 -5.65 2.00 10.90
CA ILE A 95 -4.79 1.01 10.23
C ILE A 95 -3.72 0.49 11.18
N TRP A 96 -3.07 1.38 11.93
CA TRP A 96 -2.01 1.09 12.89
C TRP A 96 -2.45 0.10 13.97
N ARG A 97 -3.60 0.38 14.60
CA ARG A 97 -4.22 -0.52 15.60
C ARG A 97 -4.60 -1.85 14.97
N ALA A 98 -5.12 -1.85 13.74
CA ALA A 98 -5.51 -3.08 13.06
C ALA A 98 -4.33 -4.01 12.75
N VAL A 99 -3.11 -3.48 12.67
CA VAL A 99 -1.88 -4.26 12.52
C VAL A 99 -1.12 -4.44 13.85
N GLU A 100 -1.79 -4.17 14.98
CA GLU A 100 -1.30 -4.42 16.34
C GLU A 100 0.03 -3.70 16.65
N LEU A 101 0.27 -2.55 16.01
CA LEU A 101 1.40 -1.69 16.33
C LEU A 101 1.10 -0.78 17.52
N ASP A 102 2.15 -0.44 18.27
CA ASP A 102 2.06 0.34 19.51
C ASP A 102 1.59 1.79 19.26
N GLU A 103 0.53 2.21 19.93
CA GLU A 103 -0.07 3.54 19.72
C GLU A 103 0.86 4.69 20.15
N PRO A 104 1.53 4.65 21.32
CA PRO A 104 2.59 5.59 21.67
C PRO A 104 3.70 5.70 20.61
N GLN A 105 4.05 4.60 19.93
CA GLN A 105 5.03 4.64 18.84
C GLN A 105 4.52 5.46 17.65
N LEU A 106 3.24 5.36 17.28
CA LEU A 106 2.64 6.21 16.24
C LEU A 106 2.77 7.69 16.58
N TYR A 107 2.38 8.09 17.79
CA TYR A 107 2.48 9.50 18.22
C TYR A 107 3.92 10.02 18.19
N ARG A 108 4.89 9.21 18.63
CA ARG A 108 6.32 9.57 18.57
C ARG A 108 6.80 9.76 17.12
N ILE A 109 6.36 8.90 16.20
CA ILE A 109 6.69 9.01 14.78
C ILE A 109 6.05 10.26 14.18
N TRP A 110 4.76 10.46 14.41
CA TRP A 110 4.02 11.62 13.92
C TRP A 110 4.62 12.94 14.44
N ALA A 111 4.82 13.07 15.75
CA ALA A 111 5.39 14.28 16.36
C ALA A 111 6.80 14.60 15.82
N LYS A 112 7.64 13.58 15.61
CA LYS A 112 8.98 13.77 15.04
C LYS A 112 8.96 14.23 13.58
N LEU A 113 7.94 13.84 12.82
CA LEU A 113 7.81 14.20 11.41
C LEU A 113 7.08 15.54 11.24
N ALA A 114 6.09 15.84 12.09
CA ALA A 114 5.37 17.12 12.10
C ALA A 114 6.23 18.28 12.61
N GLY A 115 7.16 18.03 13.55
CA GLY A 115 8.09 19.04 14.05
C GLY A 115 9.30 19.32 13.15
N ASN A 116 9.40 18.65 12.00
CA ASN A 116 10.45 18.83 11.00
C ASN A 116 9.96 19.59 9.75
N ASN A 117 8.76 20.16 9.79
CA ASN A 117 8.18 21.01 8.73
C ASN A 117 8.23 22.49 9.12
#